data_AF-A0A6N7PJR8-F1
#
_entry.id   AF-A0A6N7PJR8-F1
#
_cell.length_a   1.000
_cell.length_b   1.000
_cell.length_c   1.000
_cell.angle_alpha   90.00
_cell.angle_beta   90.00
_cell.angle_gamma   90.00
#
_symmetry.space_group_name_H-M   'P 1'
#
loop_
_entity.id
_entity.type
_entity.pdbx_description
1 polymer ?
#
loop_
_entity_poly.entity_id
_entity_poly.type
_entity_poly.pdbx_seq_one_letter_code
_entity_poly.pdbx_strand_id
1 'polypeptide(L)'
;MDNRKRTSIPASARRLLPLVALSLGLATTLPASAQPAPAAPPAPPPPPAATDATPPPPPPSTDALPLPPPPPPTTTTEEQPKPPKRKPKLSGETWGSDPMSPPLWAPADDKGLPVLPRRIDYEEGDILLPGYELKTRPSRSLLIGGIVTFAVPYGLSALVGGAFAFDDNDRDSETFGPLLVPVFGPFITLGVDNARTQEFPNPRSSDEDLFSFFMLLNGFTQMTGAAMIAAALLVPEKYLERAQALPGRPELLVGGSSAAVRLHF
;
A
#
# COMPACT_ATOMS: atom_id res chain seq x y z
N MET A 1 -34.11 -44.38 41.30
CA MET A 1 -34.57 -43.81 40.00
C MET A 1 -33.79 -42.52 39.81
N ASP A 2 -32.65 -42.58 39.12
CA ASP A 2 -31.76 -41.42 38.88
C ASP A 2 -31.48 -41.31 37.38
N ASN A 3 -32.25 -40.44 36.71
CA ASN A 3 -32.07 -40.12 35.29
C ASN A 3 -31.10 -38.93 35.16
N ARG A 4 -29.80 -39.21 35.18
CA ARG A 4 -28.80 -38.20 34.80
C ARG A 4 -28.83 -38.02 33.28
N LYS A 5 -29.49 -36.94 32.82
CA LYS A 5 -29.36 -36.42 31.46
C LYS A 5 -27.89 -36.05 31.21
N ARG A 6 -27.16 -36.90 30.48
CA ARG A 6 -25.85 -36.56 29.94
C ARG A 6 -26.07 -35.55 28.82
N THR A 7 -25.81 -34.29 29.09
CA THR A 7 -25.65 -33.25 28.06
C THR A 7 -24.40 -33.60 27.25
N SER A 8 -24.60 -34.26 26.12
CA SER A 8 -23.57 -34.48 25.12
C SER A 8 -23.22 -33.13 24.50
N ILE A 9 -22.08 -32.58 24.88
CA ILE A 9 -21.49 -31.41 24.21
C ILE A 9 -21.22 -31.85 22.75
N PRO A 10 -21.78 -31.16 21.74
CA PRO A 10 -21.59 -31.54 20.34
C PRO A 10 -20.10 -31.45 19.98
N ALA A 11 -19.59 -32.50 19.35
CA ALA A 11 -18.17 -32.67 19.01
C ALA A 11 -17.62 -31.58 18.08
N SER A 12 -18.49 -30.82 17.41
CA SER A 12 -18.16 -29.68 16.56
C SER A 12 -17.58 -28.48 17.32
N ALA A 13 -17.89 -28.31 18.62
CA ALA A 13 -17.39 -27.17 19.41
C ALA A 13 -15.90 -27.28 19.79
N ARG A 14 -15.24 -28.43 19.57
CA ARG A 14 -13.82 -28.64 19.94
C ARG A 14 -12.81 -28.35 18.84
N ARG A 15 -13.24 -28.06 17.60
CA ARG A 15 -12.31 -27.86 16.46
C ARG A 15 -11.93 -26.41 16.17
N LEU A 16 -12.54 -25.41 16.83
CA LEU A 16 -12.28 -24.00 16.54
C LEU A 16 -11.28 -23.31 17.50
N LEU A 17 -10.92 -23.95 18.61
CA LEU A 17 -10.01 -23.38 19.61
C LEU A 17 -8.52 -23.26 19.20
N PRO A 18 -7.93 -24.05 18.27
CA PRO A 18 -6.52 -23.87 17.94
C PRO A 18 -6.25 -22.83 16.84
N LEU A 19 -7.27 -22.29 16.15
CA LEU A 19 -7.06 -21.39 14.99
C LEU A 19 -6.92 -19.90 15.37
N VAL A 20 -7.44 -19.49 16.54
CA VAL A 20 -7.28 -18.11 17.05
C VAL A 20 -5.87 -17.89 17.64
N ALA A 21 -5.17 -18.95 18.06
CA ALA A 21 -3.84 -18.84 18.64
C ALA A 21 -2.71 -18.66 17.62
N LEU A 22 -2.94 -18.93 16.33
CA LEU A 22 -1.90 -18.85 15.29
C LEU A 22 -1.84 -17.48 14.57
N SER A 23 -2.88 -16.64 14.68
CA SER A 23 -2.91 -15.30 14.08
C SER A 23 -2.29 -14.20 14.96
N LEU A 24 -2.04 -14.48 16.25
CA LEU A 24 -1.45 -13.51 17.19
C LEU A 24 0.09 -13.52 17.19
N GLY A 25 0.73 -14.45 16.47
CA GLY A 25 2.18 -14.67 16.48
C GLY A 25 3.00 -13.87 15.45
N LEU A 26 2.38 -13.26 14.44
CA LEU A 26 3.11 -12.59 13.35
C LEU A 26 3.12 -11.05 13.41
N ALA A 27 2.61 -10.44 14.48
CA ALA A 27 2.48 -8.97 14.60
C ALA A 27 3.52 -8.30 15.52
N THR A 28 4.55 -8.99 16.01
CA THR A 28 5.44 -8.45 17.06
C THR A 28 6.83 -8.00 16.62
N THR A 29 7.11 -7.83 15.33
CA THR A 29 8.37 -7.20 14.92
C THR A 29 8.16 -6.24 13.76
N LEU A 30 7.87 -4.99 14.08
CA LEU A 30 8.58 -3.80 13.61
C LEU A 30 7.94 -2.57 14.29
N PRO A 31 8.68 -1.78 15.09
CA PRO A 31 8.26 -0.42 15.39
C PRO A 31 8.44 0.38 14.10
N ALA A 32 7.47 0.29 13.18
CA ALA A 32 7.30 1.32 12.18
C ALA A 32 6.93 2.58 12.96
N SER A 33 7.89 3.48 13.12
CA SER A 33 7.63 4.84 13.52
C SER A 33 6.78 5.45 12.42
N ALA A 34 5.48 5.20 12.45
CA ALA A 34 4.51 5.90 11.64
C ALA A 34 4.64 7.36 12.06
N GLN A 35 5.43 8.12 11.30
CA GLN A 35 5.42 9.56 11.40
C GLN A 35 3.95 9.97 11.25
N PRO A 36 3.37 10.69 12.22
CA PRO A 36 1.98 11.11 12.15
C PRO A 36 1.76 11.72 10.78
N ALA A 37 0.78 11.19 10.03
CA ALA A 37 0.35 11.83 8.80
C ALA A 37 0.09 13.32 9.14
N PRO A 38 0.65 14.27 8.38
CA PRO A 38 0.35 15.68 8.57
C PRO A 38 -1.16 15.83 8.70
N ALA A 39 -1.61 16.51 9.76
CA ALA A 39 -3.03 16.72 10.00
C ALA A 39 -3.65 17.25 8.70
N ALA A 40 -4.66 16.55 8.19
CA ALA A 40 -5.38 17.00 7.02
C ALA A 40 -5.86 18.44 7.29
N PRO A 41 -5.66 19.39 6.35
CA PRO A 41 -6.15 20.74 6.52
C PRO A 41 -7.65 20.70 6.85
N PRO A 42 -8.14 21.55 7.75
CA PRO A 42 -9.54 21.58 8.14
C PRO A 42 -10.40 21.68 6.88
N ALA A 43 -11.41 20.82 6.79
CA ALA A 43 -12.34 20.83 5.67
C ALA A 43 -12.92 22.26 5.51
N PRO A 44 -12.94 22.82 4.29
CA PRO A 44 -13.55 24.11 4.06
C PRO A 44 -15.01 24.08 4.55
N PRO A 45 -15.50 25.20 5.14
CA PRO A 45 -16.88 25.26 5.63
C PRO A 45 -17.85 24.88 4.50
N PRO A 46 -18.93 24.14 4.81
CA PRO A 46 -19.92 23.78 3.80
C PRO A 46 -20.46 25.06 3.17
N PRO A 47 -20.60 25.11 1.83
CA PRO A 47 -21.22 26.25 1.17
C PRO A 47 -22.62 26.47 1.76
N PRO A 48 -23.04 27.72 1.98
CA PRO A 48 -24.38 28.01 2.49
C PRO A 48 -25.42 27.36 1.59
N ALA A 49 -26.38 26.66 2.20
CA ALA A 49 -27.47 26.00 1.51
C ALA A 49 -28.14 27.00 0.57
N ALA A 50 -28.04 26.75 -0.74
CA ALA A 50 -28.74 27.52 -1.74
C ALA A 50 -30.23 27.32 -1.51
N THR A 51 -30.89 28.35 -0.99
CA THR A 51 -32.34 28.45 -0.95
C THR A 51 -32.86 28.28 -2.38
N ASP A 52 -33.82 27.37 -2.57
CA ASP A 52 -34.50 27.13 -3.85
C ASP A 52 -35.03 28.45 -4.44
N ALA A 53 -34.25 29.04 -5.33
CA ALA A 53 -34.68 30.14 -6.19
C ALA A 53 -35.19 29.53 -7.49
N THR A 54 -36.47 29.74 -7.77
CA THR A 54 -37.11 29.46 -9.06
C THR A 54 -36.21 29.91 -10.23
N PRO A 55 -36.02 29.06 -11.25
CA PRO A 55 -35.13 29.37 -12.37
C PRO A 55 -35.63 30.60 -13.15
N PRO A 56 -34.79 31.63 -13.38
CA PRO A 56 -35.15 32.74 -14.25
C PRO A 56 -35.21 32.29 -15.72
N PRO A 57 -36.04 32.93 -16.57
CA PRO A 57 -36.11 32.64 -17.99
C PRO A 57 -34.77 32.91 -18.70
N PRO A 58 -34.45 32.15 -19.76
CA PRO A 58 -33.19 32.29 -20.47
C PRO A 58 -33.11 33.66 -21.20
N PRO A 59 -31.99 34.39 -21.09
CA PRO A 59 -31.77 35.61 -21.85
C PRO A 59 -31.49 35.32 -23.34
N PRO A 60 -31.86 36.23 -24.26
CA PRO A 60 -31.53 36.13 -25.67
C PRO A 60 -30.01 36.17 -25.88
N SER A 61 -29.52 35.20 -26.65
CA SER A 61 -28.13 35.05 -27.06
C SER A 61 -27.64 36.29 -27.80
N THR A 62 -26.82 37.09 -27.13
CA THR A 62 -26.07 38.20 -27.71
C THR A 62 -24.62 37.74 -27.89
N ASP A 63 -24.11 37.87 -29.11
CA ASP A 63 -22.74 37.55 -29.51
C ASP A 63 -21.70 38.09 -28.51
N ALA A 64 -21.02 37.18 -27.83
CA ALA A 64 -19.95 37.50 -26.89
C ALA A 64 -18.62 37.68 -27.63
N LEU A 65 -18.08 38.89 -27.53
CA LEU A 65 -16.72 39.26 -27.90
C LEU A 65 -15.67 38.38 -27.21
N PRO A 66 -14.47 38.19 -27.80
CA PRO A 66 -13.37 37.44 -27.18
C PRO A 66 -12.93 38.07 -25.86
N LEU A 67 -13.01 37.31 -24.78
CA LEU A 67 -12.51 37.70 -23.47
C LEU A 67 -10.97 37.82 -23.49
N PRO A 68 -10.38 38.81 -22.78
CA PRO A 68 -8.94 38.90 -22.60
C PRO A 68 -8.41 37.70 -21.79
N PRO A 69 -7.16 37.26 -22.05
CA PRO A 69 -6.58 36.13 -21.36
C PRO A 69 -6.44 36.40 -19.85
N PRO A 70 -6.73 35.40 -19.00
CA PRO A 70 -6.61 35.55 -17.56
C PRO A 70 -5.15 35.78 -17.13
N PRO A 71 -4.91 36.58 -16.08
CA PRO A 71 -3.57 36.75 -15.52
C PRO A 71 -3.02 35.41 -14.98
N PRO A 72 -1.70 35.18 -15.07
CA PRO A 72 -1.08 33.96 -14.58
C PRO A 72 -1.31 33.81 -13.06
N PRO A 73 -1.56 32.59 -12.56
CA PRO A 73 -1.79 32.35 -11.15
C PRO A 73 -0.53 32.70 -10.35
N THR A 74 -0.68 33.60 -9.39
CA THR A 74 0.30 33.87 -8.36
C THR A 74 0.42 32.61 -7.50
N THR A 75 1.41 31.77 -7.78
CA THR A 75 1.80 30.67 -6.89
C THR A 75 2.24 31.25 -5.56
N THR A 76 1.33 31.21 -4.58
CA THR A 76 1.67 31.36 -3.17
C THR A 76 2.53 30.16 -2.80
N THR A 77 3.84 30.39 -2.72
CA THR A 77 4.81 29.41 -2.21
C THR A 77 4.45 29.10 -0.77
N GLU A 78 3.66 28.05 -0.58
CA GLU A 78 3.42 27.45 0.72
C GLU A 78 4.75 26.86 1.19
N GLU A 79 5.29 27.44 2.25
CA GLU A 79 6.58 27.11 2.84
C GLU A 79 6.54 25.68 3.38
N GLN A 80 6.96 24.74 2.54
CA GLN A 80 7.00 23.32 2.87
C GLN A 80 7.97 23.10 4.05
N PRO A 81 7.53 22.50 5.17
CA PRO A 81 8.36 22.32 6.35
C PRO A 81 9.57 21.44 6.03
N LYS A 82 10.75 22.03 6.19
CA LYS A 82 12.05 21.44 5.91
C LYS A 82 12.24 20.11 6.68
N PRO A 83 12.42 18.96 6.02
CA PRO A 83 12.58 17.69 6.71
C PRO A 83 13.85 17.67 7.58
N PRO A 84 13.82 16.98 8.74
CA PRO A 84 14.96 16.91 9.64
C PRO A 84 16.14 16.21 8.96
N LYS A 85 17.25 16.94 8.80
CA LYS A 85 18.53 16.42 8.29
C LYS A 85 18.99 15.22 9.12
N ARG A 86 18.70 14.00 8.66
CA ARG A 86 19.33 12.78 9.18
C ARG A 86 20.79 12.78 8.77
N LYS A 87 21.69 12.97 9.74
CA LYS A 87 23.13 12.77 9.52
C LYS A 87 23.37 11.29 9.18
N PRO A 88 23.97 10.94 8.04
CA PRO A 88 24.35 9.57 7.76
C PRO A 88 25.38 9.12 8.81
N LYS A 89 25.04 8.08 9.58
CA LYS A 89 26.00 7.39 10.44
C LYS A 89 26.96 6.63 9.53
N LEU A 90 28.13 7.22 9.25
CA LEU A 90 29.27 6.50 8.69
C LEU A 90 29.71 5.47 9.74
N SER A 91 29.38 4.21 9.54
CA SER A 91 29.93 3.11 10.32
C SER A 91 31.42 3.00 10.00
N GLY A 92 32.25 3.30 10.99
CA GLY A 92 33.69 3.13 10.92
C GLY A 92 34.04 1.65 10.90
N GLU A 93 34.10 1.06 9.71
CA GLU A 93 34.82 -0.19 9.49
C GLU A 93 36.29 0.15 9.24
N THR A 94 37.08 -0.13 10.28
CA THR A 94 38.54 -0.09 10.31
C THR A 94 39.10 -1.17 9.38
N TRP A 95 39.66 -0.76 8.24
CA TRP A 95 40.35 -1.64 7.31
C TRP A 95 41.72 -2.07 7.87
N GLY A 96 41.87 -3.38 8.03
CA GLY A 96 43.12 -4.03 8.36
C GLY A 96 44.18 -3.80 7.29
N SER A 97 45.38 -3.52 7.76
CA SER A 97 46.59 -3.26 7.01
C SER A 97 47.25 -4.56 6.53
N ASP A 98 46.94 -4.99 5.31
CA ASP A 98 47.75 -5.99 4.59
C ASP A 98 48.31 -5.37 3.29
N PRO A 99 49.63 -5.21 3.14
CA PRO A 99 50.25 -4.66 1.95
C PRO A 99 50.49 -5.78 0.91
N MET A 100 49.51 -5.99 0.03
CA MET A 100 49.74 -6.70 -1.22
C MET A 100 49.47 -5.73 -2.38
N SER A 101 50.56 -5.26 -2.98
CA SER A 101 50.55 -4.30 -4.09
C SER A 101 49.96 -4.95 -5.34
N PRO A 102 48.85 -4.43 -5.91
CA PRO A 102 48.32 -4.95 -7.16
C PRO A 102 49.26 -4.63 -8.35
N PRO A 103 49.27 -5.47 -9.41
CA PRO A 103 50.13 -5.29 -10.59
C PRO A 103 49.82 -4.00 -11.36
N LEU A 104 50.88 -3.39 -11.93
CA LEU A 104 50.92 -2.05 -12.56
C LEU A 104 49.94 -1.80 -13.73
N TRP A 105 49.32 -2.85 -14.26
CA TRP A 105 48.36 -2.75 -15.38
C TRP A 105 46.90 -2.87 -14.93
N ALA A 106 46.63 -3.18 -13.66
CA ALA A 106 45.29 -3.02 -13.13
C ALA A 106 44.96 -1.51 -13.16
N PRO A 107 43.85 -1.07 -13.81
CA PRO A 107 43.41 0.30 -13.67
C PRO A 107 43.38 0.60 -12.18
N ALA A 108 44.04 1.68 -11.76
CA ALA A 108 44.11 2.04 -10.36
C ALA A 108 42.67 2.13 -9.83
N ASP A 109 42.21 1.06 -9.18
CA ASP A 109 41.17 1.12 -8.19
C ASP A 109 41.77 2.03 -7.13
N ASP A 110 41.55 3.33 -7.35
CA ASP A 110 41.98 4.41 -6.49
C ASP A 110 41.22 4.17 -5.18
N LYS A 111 41.80 3.35 -4.30
CA LYS A 111 41.19 2.84 -3.06
C LYS A 111 40.77 3.97 -2.10
N GLY A 112 41.04 5.23 -2.46
CA GLY A 112 40.68 6.43 -1.72
C GLY A 112 39.52 7.25 -2.30
N LEU A 113 39.03 6.98 -3.52
CA LEU A 113 37.86 7.71 -4.02
C LEU A 113 36.59 7.10 -3.41
N PRO A 114 35.77 7.87 -2.67
CA PRO A 114 34.54 7.36 -2.09
C PRO A 114 33.67 6.83 -3.22
N VAL A 115 33.45 5.52 -3.22
CA VAL A 115 32.55 4.86 -4.18
C VAL A 115 31.16 5.43 -3.93
N LEU A 116 30.77 6.42 -4.75
CA LEU A 116 29.44 7.01 -4.65
C LEU A 116 28.40 5.88 -4.80
N PRO A 117 27.35 5.85 -4.00
CA PRO A 117 26.33 4.82 -4.09
C PRO A 117 25.73 4.79 -5.50
N ARG A 118 25.47 3.57 -6.01
CA ARG A 118 24.90 3.36 -7.35
C ARG A 118 23.53 4.04 -7.51
N ARG A 119 22.80 4.19 -6.41
CA ARG A 119 21.47 4.80 -6.33
C ARG A 119 21.43 5.82 -5.21
N ILE A 120 20.90 6.99 -5.53
CA ILE A 120 20.67 8.09 -4.59
C ILE A 120 19.20 8.47 -4.74
N ASP A 121 18.47 8.58 -3.63
CA ASP A 121 17.09 9.03 -3.66
C ASP A 121 17.06 10.52 -4.07
N TYR A 122 16.11 10.89 -4.93
CA TYR A 122 16.01 12.25 -5.47
C TYR A 122 14.84 12.97 -4.82
N GLU A 123 15.09 14.13 -4.20
CA GLU A 123 14.02 15.03 -3.74
C GLU A 123 13.78 16.15 -4.77
N GLU A 124 12.53 16.56 -4.99
CA GLU A 124 12.24 17.68 -5.88
C GLU A 124 13.01 18.95 -5.45
N GLY A 125 13.87 19.44 -6.34
CA GLY A 125 14.73 20.61 -6.07
C GLY A 125 16.20 20.26 -5.84
N ASP A 126 16.55 18.98 -5.69
CA ASP A 126 17.94 18.55 -5.65
C ASP A 126 18.63 18.75 -7.00
N ILE A 127 19.93 19.08 -6.94
CA ILE A 127 20.78 19.26 -8.12
C ILE A 127 21.10 17.89 -8.71
N LEU A 128 20.85 17.74 -10.02
CA LEU A 128 21.25 16.55 -10.78
C LEU A 128 22.77 16.41 -10.80
N LEU A 129 23.29 15.33 -10.20
CA LEU A 129 24.71 15.04 -10.25
C LEU A 129 25.13 14.67 -11.67
N PRO A 130 26.27 15.17 -12.17
CA PRO A 130 26.79 14.78 -13.47
C PRO A 130 27.08 13.27 -13.47
N GLY A 131 26.64 12.57 -14.53
CA GLY A 131 26.78 11.12 -14.65
C GLY A 131 25.73 10.30 -13.90
N TYR A 132 24.69 10.93 -13.37
CA TYR A 132 23.49 10.26 -12.89
C TYR A 132 22.30 10.54 -13.81
N GLU A 133 21.45 9.54 -14.00
CA GLU A 133 20.21 9.64 -14.75
C GLU A 133 19.01 9.58 -13.80
N LEU A 134 18.01 10.42 -14.07
CA LEU A 134 16.76 10.40 -13.36
C LEU A 134 15.91 9.23 -13.86
N LYS A 135 15.65 8.27 -12.98
CA LYS A 135 14.76 7.13 -13.24
C LYS A 135 13.60 7.13 -12.25
N THR A 136 12.52 6.48 -12.65
CA THR A 136 11.31 6.32 -11.83
C THR A 136 11.11 4.85 -11.45
N ARG A 137 10.59 4.60 -10.26
CA ARG A 137 10.19 3.26 -9.77
C ARG A 137 8.91 3.34 -8.95
N PRO A 138 8.09 2.28 -8.89
CA PRO A 138 7.02 2.20 -7.90
C PRO A 138 7.55 2.31 -6.48
N SER A 139 6.81 2.97 -5.58
CA SER A 139 7.20 3.11 -4.18
C SER A 139 7.14 1.77 -3.46
N ARG A 140 8.32 1.22 -3.13
CA ARG A 140 8.42 -0.14 -2.58
C ARG A 140 7.77 -0.26 -1.22
N SER A 141 7.95 0.75 -0.37
CA SER A 141 7.39 0.79 0.99
C SER A 141 5.87 0.80 0.95
N LEU A 142 5.28 1.64 0.09
CA LEU A 142 3.82 1.75 -0.05
C LEU A 142 3.22 0.50 -0.68
N LEU A 143 3.90 -0.08 -1.68
CA LEU A 143 3.47 -1.34 -2.30
C LEU A 143 3.48 -2.49 -1.28
N ILE A 144 4.58 -2.67 -0.54
CA ILE A 144 4.70 -3.72 0.48
C ILE A 144 3.66 -3.49 1.58
N GLY A 145 3.53 -2.26 2.07
CA GLY A 145 2.54 -1.89 3.08
C GLY A 145 1.10 -2.19 2.62
N GLY A 146 0.77 -1.83 1.38
CA GLY A 146 -0.53 -2.10 0.77
C GLY A 146 -0.80 -3.60 0.60
N ILE A 147 0.17 -4.38 0.12
CA ILE A 147 0.06 -5.84 -0.01
C ILE A 147 -0.20 -6.48 1.35
N VAL A 148 0.56 -6.14 2.39
CA VAL A 148 0.37 -6.72 3.72
C VAL A 148 -1.00 -6.33 4.30
N THR A 149 -1.35 -5.05 4.22
CA THR A 149 -2.63 -4.51 4.73
C THR A 149 -3.84 -5.08 3.98
N PHE A 150 -3.70 -5.44 2.70
CA PHE A 150 -4.76 -6.08 1.92
C PHE A 150 -4.81 -7.61 2.14
N ALA A 151 -3.68 -8.29 2.03
CA ALA A 151 -3.61 -9.75 1.96
C ALA A 151 -3.91 -10.43 3.30
N VAL A 152 -3.51 -9.84 4.43
CA VAL A 152 -3.78 -10.42 5.76
C VAL A 152 -5.28 -10.47 6.08
N PRO A 153 -6.03 -9.35 6.06
CA PRO A 153 -7.47 -9.38 6.31
C PRO A 153 -8.24 -10.18 5.26
N TYR A 154 -7.84 -10.10 3.98
CA TYR A 154 -8.44 -10.94 2.94
C TYR A 154 -8.19 -12.44 3.21
N GLY A 155 -6.96 -12.83 3.56
CA GLY A 155 -6.61 -14.21 3.85
C GLY A 155 -7.39 -14.78 5.03
N LEU A 156 -7.60 -14.00 6.09
CA LEU A 156 -8.48 -14.38 7.21
C LEU A 156 -9.93 -14.55 6.76
N SER A 157 -10.43 -13.61 5.95
CA SER A 157 -11.79 -13.66 5.41
C SER A 157 -12.01 -14.88 4.52
N ALA A 158 -11.06 -15.16 3.63
CA ALA A 158 -11.08 -16.28 2.71
C ALA A 158 -10.95 -17.62 3.46
N LEU A 159 -10.19 -17.67 4.56
CA LEU A 159 -10.10 -18.86 5.40
C LEU A 159 -11.43 -19.16 6.10
N VAL A 160 -12.07 -18.14 6.69
CA VAL A 160 -13.39 -18.28 7.32
C VAL A 160 -14.44 -18.64 6.28
N GLY A 161 -14.54 -17.85 5.20
CA GLY A 161 -15.45 -18.08 4.09
C GLY A 161 -15.28 -19.46 3.46
N GLY A 162 -14.04 -19.87 3.22
CA GLY A 162 -13.71 -21.20 2.69
C GLY A 162 -14.09 -22.33 3.65
N ALA A 163 -13.83 -22.18 4.95
CA ALA A 163 -14.19 -23.20 5.94
C ALA A 163 -15.70 -23.50 5.95
N PHE A 164 -16.54 -22.49 5.74
CA PHE A 164 -18.00 -22.64 5.66
C PHE A 164 -18.50 -22.96 4.25
N ALA A 165 -17.87 -22.45 3.20
CA ALA A 165 -18.26 -22.70 1.81
C ALA A 165 -18.00 -24.14 1.37
N PHE A 166 -17.07 -24.85 2.00
CA PHE A 166 -16.77 -26.26 1.73
C PHE A 166 -17.40 -27.23 2.73
N ASP A 167 -18.17 -26.74 3.72
CA ASP A 167 -19.00 -27.61 4.55
C ASP A 167 -20.30 -27.90 3.78
N ASP A 168 -20.72 -29.16 3.71
CA ASP A 168 -21.89 -29.64 2.91
C ASP A 168 -23.24 -29.12 3.44
N ASN A 169 -23.23 -28.13 4.33
CA ASN A 169 -24.40 -27.58 4.97
C ASN A 169 -24.86 -26.32 4.20
N ASP A 170 -25.79 -26.50 3.26
CA ASP A 170 -26.24 -25.49 2.27
C ASP A 170 -26.60 -24.10 2.83
N ARG A 171 -26.99 -23.99 4.10
CA ARG A 171 -27.48 -22.71 4.66
C ARG A 171 -26.38 -21.72 5.00
N ASP A 172 -25.21 -22.22 5.40
CA ASP A 172 -24.08 -21.40 5.84
C ASP A 172 -23.18 -21.03 4.64
N SER A 173 -23.10 -21.90 3.63
CA SER A 173 -22.34 -21.64 2.40
C SER A 173 -22.84 -20.39 1.67
N GLU A 174 -24.15 -20.14 1.62
CA GLU A 174 -24.73 -18.94 1.00
C GLU A 174 -24.40 -17.65 1.76
N THR A 175 -24.32 -17.71 3.09
CA THR A 175 -24.01 -16.54 3.92
C THR A 175 -22.53 -16.18 3.86
N PHE A 176 -21.65 -17.18 3.90
CA PHE A 176 -20.20 -16.96 4.00
C PHE A 176 -19.46 -17.05 2.66
N GLY A 177 -20.09 -17.62 1.63
CA GLY A 177 -19.54 -17.69 0.27
C GLY A 177 -19.06 -16.36 -0.30
N PRO A 178 -19.79 -15.24 -0.09
CA PRO A 178 -19.33 -13.93 -0.54
C PRO A 178 -17.98 -13.47 0.04
N LEU A 179 -17.54 -13.97 1.21
CA LEU A 179 -16.25 -13.61 1.82
C LEU A 179 -15.04 -14.00 0.96
N LEU A 180 -15.20 -14.89 0.00
CA LEU A 180 -14.17 -15.26 -0.97
C LEU A 180 -13.88 -14.14 -1.97
N VAL A 181 -14.82 -13.20 -2.15
CA VAL A 181 -14.67 -12.03 -3.01
C VAL A 181 -13.89 -10.95 -2.24
N PRO A 182 -12.69 -10.55 -2.70
CA PRO A 182 -11.94 -9.49 -2.03
C PRO A 182 -12.68 -8.16 -2.09
N VAL A 183 -12.46 -7.31 -1.08
CA VAL A 183 -13.03 -5.96 -0.93
C VAL A 183 -14.54 -5.93 -0.71
N PHE A 184 -15.32 -6.52 -1.61
CA PHE A 184 -16.77 -6.48 -1.60
C PHE A 184 -17.39 -7.59 -0.74
N GLY A 185 -16.70 -8.71 -0.56
CA GLY A 185 -17.20 -9.87 0.18
C GLY A 185 -17.72 -9.55 1.58
N PRO A 186 -16.96 -8.80 2.42
CA PRO A 186 -17.42 -8.42 3.76
C PRO A 186 -18.73 -7.60 3.74
N PHE A 187 -18.89 -6.70 2.76
CA PHE A 187 -20.10 -5.88 2.63
C PHE A 187 -21.30 -6.67 2.11
N ILE A 188 -21.08 -7.59 1.17
CA ILE A 188 -22.13 -8.49 0.68
C ILE A 188 -22.60 -9.40 1.83
N THR A 189 -21.67 -9.95 2.60
CA THR A 189 -21.96 -10.80 3.76
C THR A 189 -22.82 -10.06 4.79
N LEU A 190 -22.48 -8.81 5.12
CA LEU A 190 -23.29 -7.95 5.97
C LEU A 190 -24.69 -7.70 5.40
N GLY A 191 -24.82 -7.51 4.09
CA GLY A 191 -26.11 -7.32 3.42
C GLY A 191 -27.00 -8.56 3.52
N VAL A 192 -26.42 -9.74 3.28
CA VAL A 192 -27.12 -11.03 3.37
C VAL A 192 -27.55 -11.32 4.81
N ASP A 193 -26.67 -11.07 5.78
CA ASP A 193 -26.96 -11.28 7.21
C ASP A 193 -28.09 -10.36 7.70
N ASN A 194 -28.03 -9.07 7.38
CA ASN A 194 -29.09 -8.12 7.72
C ASN A 194 -30.44 -8.47 7.08
N ALA A 195 -30.44 -8.98 5.84
CA ALA A 195 -31.67 -9.40 5.16
C ALA A 195 -32.31 -10.61 5.88
N ARG A 196 -31.51 -11.59 6.32
CA ARG A 196 -32.01 -12.75 7.08
C ARG A 196 -32.56 -12.36 8.46
N THR A 197 -31.92 -11.42 9.16
CA THR A 197 -32.37 -10.96 10.48
C THR A 197 -33.72 -10.23 10.42
N GLN A 198 -34.07 -9.62 9.29
CA GLN A 198 -35.39 -8.99 9.11
C GLN A 198 -36.52 -10.01 8.95
N GLU A 199 -36.26 -11.18 8.36
CA GLU A 199 -37.28 -12.22 8.17
C GLU A 199 -37.64 -12.94 9.48
N PHE A 200 -36.67 -13.11 10.38
CA PHE A 200 -36.85 -13.74 11.68
C PHE A 200 -36.27 -12.86 12.79
N PRO A 201 -37.06 -11.93 13.36
CA PRO A 201 -36.60 -11.03 14.41
C PRO A 201 -36.25 -11.82 15.68
N ASN A 202 -34.99 -12.22 15.81
CA ASN A 202 -34.45 -12.76 17.06
C ASN A 202 -33.88 -11.61 17.91
N PRO A 203 -33.95 -11.70 19.24
CA PRO A 203 -33.33 -10.71 20.12
C PRO A 203 -31.82 -10.68 19.84
N ARG A 204 -31.34 -9.53 19.31
CA ARG A 204 -29.94 -9.28 18.95
C ARG A 204 -29.01 -9.76 20.06
N SER A 205 -28.18 -10.74 19.74
CA SER A 205 -27.08 -11.14 20.61
C SER A 205 -25.92 -10.16 20.43
N SER A 206 -25.14 -9.91 21.49
CA SER A 206 -23.96 -9.05 21.43
C SER A 206 -22.90 -9.52 20.41
N ASP A 207 -22.98 -10.78 20.00
CA ASP A 207 -22.05 -11.41 19.07
C ASP A 207 -22.28 -10.96 17.62
N GLU A 208 -23.52 -10.63 17.24
CA GLU A 208 -23.88 -10.11 15.91
C GLU A 208 -23.31 -8.71 15.66
N ASP A 209 -23.32 -7.86 16.68
CA ASP A 209 -22.77 -6.50 16.61
C ASP A 209 -21.24 -6.56 16.46
N LEU A 210 -20.58 -7.48 17.17
CA LEU A 210 -19.14 -7.71 17.04
C LEU A 210 -18.80 -8.24 15.64
N PHE A 211 -19.53 -9.23 15.14
CA PHE A 211 -19.34 -9.75 13.80
C PHE A 211 -19.47 -8.65 12.74
N SER A 212 -20.52 -7.83 12.84
CA SER A 212 -20.77 -6.72 11.93
C SER A 212 -19.66 -5.69 11.96
N PHE A 213 -19.19 -5.33 13.16
CA PHE A 213 -18.06 -4.43 13.34
C PHE A 213 -16.78 -4.98 12.70
N PHE A 214 -16.45 -6.25 12.94
CA PHE A 214 -15.27 -6.89 12.34
C PHE A 214 -15.37 -6.96 10.81
N MET A 215 -16.55 -7.23 10.26
CA MET A 215 -16.74 -7.25 8.80
C MET A 215 -16.56 -5.88 8.17
N LEU A 216 -17.09 -4.82 8.78
CA LEU A 216 -16.87 -3.45 8.33
C LEU A 216 -15.38 -3.08 8.40
N LEU A 217 -14.75 -3.31 9.56
CA LEU A 217 -13.33 -3.02 9.76
C LEU A 217 -12.46 -3.76 8.74
N ASN A 218 -12.76 -5.03 8.49
CA ASN A 218 -12.08 -5.87 7.51
C ASN A 218 -12.23 -5.31 6.09
N GLY A 219 -13.46 -4.97 5.66
CA GLY A 219 -13.72 -4.35 4.36
C GLY A 219 -12.98 -3.03 4.16
N PHE A 220 -13.01 -2.13 5.16
CA PHE A 220 -12.25 -0.87 5.14
C PHE A 220 -10.75 -1.08 5.08
N THR A 221 -10.22 -2.06 5.82
CA THR A 221 -8.80 -2.37 5.83
C THR A 221 -8.35 -2.90 4.45
N GLN A 222 -9.14 -3.77 3.83
CA GLN A 222 -8.89 -4.25 2.46
C GLN A 222 -8.94 -3.10 1.45
N MET A 223 -9.95 -2.21 1.52
CA MET A 223 -10.00 -1.02 0.65
C MET A 223 -8.77 -0.11 0.83
N THR A 224 -8.33 0.10 2.08
CA THR A 224 -7.16 0.91 2.38
C THR A 224 -5.89 0.28 1.79
N GLY A 225 -5.70 -1.03 1.98
CA GLY A 225 -4.57 -1.76 1.40
C GLY A 225 -4.57 -1.71 -0.14
N ALA A 226 -5.73 -1.91 -0.76
CA ALA A 226 -5.88 -1.80 -2.22
C ALA A 226 -5.56 -0.38 -2.72
N ALA A 227 -6.02 0.66 -2.01
CA ALA A 227 -5.71 2.04 -2.33
C ALA A 227 -4.21 2.34 -2.20
N MET A 228 -3.53 1.78 -1.19
CA MET A 228 -2.07 1.92 -1.04
C MET A 228 -1.32 1.24 -2.19
N ILE A 229 -1.75 0.04 -2.64
CA ILE A 229 -1.18 -0.62 -3.81
C ILE A 229 -1.36 0.25 -5.05
N ALA A 230 -2.57 0.78 -5.29
CA ALA A 230 -2.84 1.66 -6.42
C ALA A 230 -2.00 2.94 -6.37
N ALA A 231 -1.92 3.58 -5.21
CA ALA A 231 -1.08 4.75 -4.98
C ALA A 231 0.41 4.45 -5.23
N ALA A 232 0.88 3.26 -4.87
CA ALA A 232 2.27 2.85 -5.10
C ALA A 232 2.63 2.72 -6.59
N LEU A 233 1.64 2.36 -7.42
CA LEU A 233 1.77 2.26 -8.86
C LEU A 233 1.60 3.62 -9.56
N LEU A 234 0.71 4.48 -9.04
CA LEU A 234 0.40 5.79 -9.62
C LEU A 234 1.41 6.88 -9.24
N VAL A 235 2.05 6.78 -8.06
CA VAL A 235 3.02 7.75 -7.56
C VAL A 235 4.42 7.12 -7.56
N PRO A 236 5.13 7.18 -8.70
CA PRO A 236 6.48 6.64 -8.77
C PRO A 236 7.47 7.51 -7.99
N GLU A 237 8.35 6.85 -7.23
CA GLU A 237 9.53 7.46 -6.63
C GLU A 237 10.56 7.77 -7.72
N LYS A 238 11.09 8.99 -7.69
CA LYS A 238 12.24 9.39 -8.49
C LYS A 238 13.53 9.02 -7.76
N TYR A 239 14.49 8.48 -8.49
CA TYR A 239 15.82 8.21 -7.97
C TYR A 239 16.86 8.48 -9.04
N LEU A 240 18.04 8.88 -8.59
CA LEU A 240 19.21 9.03 -9.43
C LEU A 240 19.93 7.69 -9.49
N GLU A 241 20.05 7.11 -10.67
CA GLU A 241 20.91 5.94 -10.91
C GLU A 241 22.16 6.39 -11.65
N ARG A 242 23.33 5.92 -11.22
CA ARG A 242 24.58 6.21 -11.93
C ARG A 242 24.46 5.70 -13.36
N ALA A 243 24.67 6.57 -14.35
CA ALA A 243 24.72 6.21 -15.75
C ALA A 243 25.78 5.12 -15.92
N GLN A 244 25.35 3.91 -16.31
CA GLN A 244 26.29 2.80 -16.54
C GLN A 244 27.10 3.00 -17.81
N ALA A 245 26.61 3.86 -18.69
CA ALA A 245 27.31 4.32 -19.87
C ALA A 245 28.18 5.53 -19.50
N LEU A 246 29.44 5.28 -19.14
CA LEU A 246 30.43 6.14 -19.78
C LEU A 246 30.36 5.81 -21.27
N PRO A 247 30.25 6.81 -22.17
CA PRO A 247 30.35 6.56 -23.62
C PRO A 247 31.58 5.70 -23.90
N GLY A 248 31.37 4.53 -24.53
CA GLY A 248 32.43 3.56 -24.84
C GLY A 248 32.53 2.32 -23.94
N ARG A 249 31.62 2.07 -22.98
CA ARG A 249 31.62 0.76 -22.28
C ARG A 249 30.93 -0.33 -23.12
N PRO A 250 31.64 -1.42 -23.52
CA PRO A 250 31.03 -2.53 -24.23
C PRO A 250 29.97 -3.24 -23.38
N GLU A 251 28.74 -3.37 -23.89
CA GLU A 251 27.74 -4.27 -23.31
C GLU A 251 28.08 -5.71 -23.70
N LEU A 252 28.36 -6.56 -22.72
CA LEU A 252 28.54 -8.00 -22.94
C LEU A 252 27.21 -8.71 -22.70
N LEU A 253 26.52 -9.06 -23.78
CA LEU A 253 25.32 -9.91 -23.76
C LEU A 253 25.76 -11.37 -23.72
N VAL A 254 25.62 -12.03 -22.56
CA VAL A 254 25.91 -13.46 -22.41
C VAL A 254 24.60 -14.25 -22.48
N GLY A 255 24.40 -14.97 -23.58
CA GLY A 255 23.36 -16.00 -23.73
C GLY A 255 23.87 -17.40 -23.37
N GLY A 256 22.98 -18.39 -23.32
CA GLY A 256 23.31 -19.76 -22.90
C GLY A 256 24.39 -20.48 -23.72
N SER A 257 24.66 -20.02 -24.95
CA SER A 257 25.70 -20.56 -25.83
C SER A 257 26.50 -19.51 -26.60
N SER A 258 26.28 -18.21 -26.35
CA SER A 258 26.93 -17.13 -27.11
C SER A 258 27.18 -15.91 -26.24
N ALA A 259 28.32 -15.23 -26.43
CA ALA A 259 28.57 -13.91 -25.89
C ALA A 259 28.69 -12.91 -27.04
N ALA A 260 27.94 -11.81 -26.99
CA ALA A 260 28.05 -10.71 -27.94
C ALA A 260 28.50 -9.44 -27.22
N VAL A 261 29.46 -8.74 -27.79
CA VAL A 261 29.90 -7.42 -27.32
C VAL A 261 29.25 -6.36 -28.20
N ARG A 262 28.44 -5.48 -27.62
CA ARG A 262 27.83 -4.34 -28.30
C ARG A 262 28.56 -3.07 -27.89
N LEU A 263 29.25 -2.46 -28.85
CA LEU A 263 29.89 -1.15 -28.69
C LEU A 263 28.91 -0.09 -29.17
N HIS A 264 28.60 0.88 -28.32
CA HIS A 264 27.84 2.07 -28.68
C HIS A 264 28.82 3.22 -28.86
N PHE A 265 28.91 3.74 -30.09
CA PHE A 265 29.76 4.86 -30.50
C PHE A 265 28.93 6.13 -30.63
#